data_AF-A0A4Y9RK86-F1
#
_entry.id   AF-A0A4Y9RK86-F1
#
_cell.length_a   1.000
_cell.length_b   1.000
_cell.length_c   1.000
_cell.angle_alpha   90.00
_cell.angle_beta   90.00
_cell.angle_gamma   90.00
#
_symmetry.space_group_name_H-M   'P 1'
#
loop_
_entity.id
_entity.type
_entity.pdbx_description
1 polymer ?
#
loop_
_entity_poly.entity_id
_entity_poly.type
_entity_poly.pdbx_seq_one_letter_code
_entity_poly.pdbx_strand_id
1 'polypeptide(L)'
;MSQPTTLPDGPWESLFRSALTLIDEIRQHGGLADPFFTFGGGTVLMLRYGHRLSKDIDIFVPDPQSLGYVSPRLSDVAEELCRAQYVEAAGYVKLQLEQGEIDFVAAPNLLPAEHAFELWELFGQSVRVETAAEIVAKKMYHRGDKATARDLFDLALVIEREPAAMSMAQPFFYRHMDKFSAHLHTPSASFVRQFNDIATLEYQPTFEHAVKATLQYFNGMKTELSKSAGTALQFANENGYNVEATDVEKGNYVGRLLHTTSHHIVQHLGHDSVALHELHRLPGPLQDAVDESNVHLRYRHGTASLLTKGRSPGHER
;
A
#
# COMPACT_ATOMS: atom_id res chain seq x y z
N MET A 1 -9.82 4.73 13.09
CA MET A 1 -10.08 4.93 14.53
C MET A 1 -9.51 6.29 14.92
N SER A 2 -10.24 7.18 15.59
CA SER A 2 -9.70 8.48 16.02
C SER A 2 -8.44 8.37 16.90
N GLN A 3 -7.66 9.46 17.00
CA GLN A 3 -6.46 9.56 17.84
C GLN A 3 -6.70 8.99 19.25
N PRO A 4 -5.86 8.06 19.76
CA PRO A 4 -5.93 7.59 21.14
C PRO A 4 -5.83 8.74 22.14
N THR A 5 -6.59 8.67 23.23
CA THR A 5 -6.60 9.73 24.27
C THR A 5 -5.28 9.85 25.01
N THR A 6 -4.54 8.76 25.09
CA THR A 6 -3.22 8.68 25.72
C THR A 6 -2.29 7.96 24.77
N LEU A 7 -1.15 8.58 24.45
CA LEU A 7 -0.08 7.97 23.68
C LEU A 7 1.01 7.46 24.64
N PRO A 8 1.66 6.32 24.36
CA PRO A 8 2.75 5.84 25.19
C PRO A 8 3.97 6.77 25.10
N ASP A 9 4.62 7.04 26.22
CA ASP A 9 5.90 7.75 26.24
C ASP A 9 6.99 6.91 25.56
N GLY A 10 8.01 7.57 25.00
CA GLY A 10 9.19 6.84 24.53
C GLY A 10 10.09 7.58 23.55
N PRO A 11 11.15 6.90 23.04
CA PRO A 11 12.14 7.50 22.14
C PRO A 11 11.53 8.13 20.89
N TRP A 12 10.39 7.60 20.42
CA TRP A 12 9.66 8.10 19.26
C TRP A 12 9.31 9.59 19.39
N GLU A 13 9.08 10.12 20.60
CA GLU A 13 8.71 11.52 20.79
C GLU A 13 9.84 12.46 20.38
N SER A 14 11.07 12.13 20.79
CA SER A 14 12.27 12.90 20.43
C SER A 14 12.62 12.78 18.95
N LEU A 15 12.47 11.58 18.39
CA LEU A 15 12.68 11.33 16.97
C LEU A 15 11.64 12.06 16.12
N PHE A 16 10.37 12.05 16.53
CA PHE A 16 9.30 12.72 15.79
C PHE A 16 9.46 14.24 15.83
N ARG A 17 9.89 14.83 16.95
CA ARG A 17 10.26 16.26 16.99
C ARG A 17 11.39 16.59 16.02
N SER A 18 12.40 15.72 15.92
CA SER A 18 13.48 15.87 14.94
C SER A 18 12.98 15.74 13.49
N ALA A 19 12.02 14.83 13.25
CA ALA A 19 11.35 14.71 11.95
C ALA A 19 10.54 15.98 11.61
N LEU A 20 9.88 16.61 12.58
CA LEU A 20 9.19 17.89 12.38
C LEU A 20 10.17 19.01 12.00
N THR A 21 11.36 19.06 12.59
CA THR A 21 12.43 19.99 12.17
C THR A 21 12.82 19.78 10.70
N LEU A 22 12.93 18.53 10.25
CA LEU A 22 13.23 18.22 8.85
C LEU A 22 12.06 18.54 7.90
N ILE A 23 10.82 18.39 8.36
CA ILE A 23 9.63 18.81 7.61
C ILE A 23 9.59 20.34 7.46
N ASP A 24 10.05 21.08 8.47
CA ASP A 24 10.20 22.53 8.37
C ASP A 24 11.22 22.94 7.30
N GLU A 25 12.29 22.17 7.07
CA GLU A 25 13.22 22.41 5.96
C GLU A 25 12.51 22.27 4.59
N ILE A 26 11.66 21.24 4.43
CA ILE A 26 10.84 21.07 3.23
C ILE A 26 9.91 22.27 3.05
N ARG A 27 9.28 22.76 4.12
CA ARG A 27 8.40 23.94 4.09
C ARG A 27 9.16 25.20 3.67
N GLN A 28 10.30 25.47 4.31
CA GLN A 28 11.09 26.69 4.12
C GLN A 28 11.73 26.76 2.74
N HIS A 29 12.29 25.65 2.26
CA HIS A 29 13.07 25.63 1.03
C HIS A 29 12.27 25.12 -0.18
N GLY A 30 11.22 24.34 0.03
CA GLY A 30 10.34 23.85 -1.03
C GLY A 30 9.27 24.84 -1.50
N GLY A 31 9.10 25.98 -0.82
CA GLY A 31 8.11 27.00 -1.19
C GLY A 31 6.66 26.58 -0.97
N LEU A 32 6.42 25.53 -0.18
CA LEU A 32 5.10 25.02 0.17
C LEU A 32 4.75 25.41 1.60
N ALA A 33 3.67 26.17 1.80
CA ALA A 33 3.24 26.59 3.13
C ALA A 33 2.84 25.39 4.03
N ASP A 34 2.21 24.38 3.43
CA ASP A 34 1.83 23.10 4.07
C ASP A 34 2.34 21.95 3.20
N PRO A 35 3.60 21.50 3.37
CA PRO A 35 4.11 20.36 2.62
C PRO A 35 3.31 19.11 2.98
N PHE A 36 2.86 18.37 1.96
CA PHE A 36 2.13 17.13 2.19
C PHE A 36 3.09 16.01 2.60
N PHE A 37 2.88 15.46 3.79
CA PHE A 37 3.54 14.24 4.28
C PHE A 37 2.56 13.42 5.12
N THR A 38 2.83 12.13 5.30
CA THR A 38 2.15 11.29 6.29
C THR A 38 3.15 10.64 7.24
N PHE A 39 2.76 10.48 8.51
CA PHE A 39 3.49 9.69 9.50
C PHE A 39 2.87 8.30 9.55
N GLY A 40 3.67 7.25 9.34
CA GLY A 40 3.17 5.88 9.23
C GLY A 40 4.05 4.83 9.90
N GLY A 41 3.97 3.62 9.37
CA GLY A 41 4.84 2.51 9.77
C GLY A 41 4.54 1.89 11.14
N GLY A 42 5.54 1.17 11.68
CA GLY A 42 5.37 0.37 12.90
C GLY A 42 5.07 1.20 14.15
N THR A 43 5.61 2.41 14.21
CA THR A 43 5.43 3.30 15.35
C THR A 43 4.00 3.81 15.42
N VAL A 44 3.36 4.14 14.29
CA VAL A 44 1.93 4.49 14.28
C VAL A 44 1.06 3.31 14.72
N LEU A 45 1.34 2.08 14.29
CA LEU A 45 0.61 0.91 14.79
C LEU A 45 0.83 0.70 16.30
N MET A 46 2.01 1.03 16.84
CA MET A 46 2.28 0.99 18.28
C MET A 46 1.43 2.03 19.01
N LEU A 47 1.41 3.27 18.51
CA LEU A 47 0.62 4.35 19.09
C LEU A 47 -0.88 4.04 19.07
N ARG A 48 -1.38 3.45 17.97
CA ARG A 48 -2.81 3.13 17.79
C ARG A 48 -3.29 1.95 18.65
N TYR A 49 -2.48 0.89 18.78
CA TYR A 49 -2.96 -0.39 19.34
C TYR A 49 -2.08 -0.97 20.45
N GLY A 50 -0.97 -0.34 20.78
CA GLY A 50 0.00 -0.91 21.71
C GLY A 50 0.39 -2.34 21.31
N HIS A 51 0.62 -2.61 20.01
CA HIS A 51 0.79 -3.99 19.53
C HIS A 51 2.18 -4.58 19.83
N ARG A 52 3.24 -3.84 19.51
CA ARG A 52 4.64 -4.14 19.83
C ARG A 52 5.44 -2.86 19.93
N LEU A 53 6.60 -2.92 20.58
CA LEU A 53 7.52 -1.79 20.64
C LEU A 53 8.04 -1.43 19.23
N SER A 54 8.00 -0.15 18.92
CA SER A 54 8.54 0.45 17.69
C SER A 54 8.96 1.87 18.00
N LYS A 55 10.13 2.28 17.52
CA LYS A 55 10.72 3.58 17.83
C LYS A 55 11.06 4.42 16.60
N ASP A 56 11.34 3.76 15.48
CA ASP A 56 11.72 4.43 14.23
C ASP A 56 10.55 5.24 13.68
N ILE A 57 10.84 6.35 13.01
CA ILE A 57 9.83 7.27 12.47
C ILE A 57 9.82 7.15 10.95
N ASP A 58 8.70 6.67 10.39
CA ASP A 58 8.49 6.60 8.95
C ASP A 58 7.66 7.79 8.47
N ILE A 59 8.27 8.69 7.70
CA ILE A 59 7.62 9.83 7.04
C ILE A 59 7.51 9.54 5.54
N PHE A 60 6.30 9.61 4.99
CA PHE A 60 6.08 9.44 3.56
C PHE A 60 5.78 10.77 2.89
N VAL A 61 6.47 11.03 1.79
CA VAL A 61 6.26 12.20 0.93
C VAL A 61 5.91 11.75 -0.49
N PRO A 62 4.93 12.38 -1.16
CA PRO A 62 4.50 11.91 -2.48
C PRO A 62 5.49 12.29 -3.58
N ASP A 63 6.22 13.40 -3.41
CA ASP A 63 7.19 13.91 -4.38
C ASP A 63 8.63 13.52 -3.96
N PRO A 64 9.37 12.73 -4.77
CA PRO A 64 10.78 12.43 -4.52
C PRO A 64 11.67 13.67 -4.40
N GLN A 65 11.29 14.82 -4.95
CA GLN A 65 12.05 16.06 -4.80
C GLN A 65 12.18 16.51 -3.34
N SER A 66 11.18 16.18 -2.50
CA SER A 66 11.21 16.49 -1.07
C SER A 66 12.38 15.86 -0.34
N LEU A 67 12.91 14.72 -0.84
CA LEU A 67 14.06 14.05 -0.25
C LEU A 67 15.34 14.91 -0.29
N GLY A 68 15.44 15.83 -1.25
CA GLY A 68 16.59 16.73 -1.35
C GLY A 68 16.73 17.66 -0.15
N TYR A 69 15.62 18.07 0.48
CA TYR A 69 15.64 18.98 1.63
C TYR A 69 15.98 18.30 2.96
N VAL A 70 15.93 16.97 3.01
CA VAL A 70 16.21 16.17 4.21
C VAL A 70 17.46 15.29 4.05
N SER A 71 18.13 15.38 2.90
CA SER A 71 19.41 14.72 2.66
C SER A 71 20.53 15.48 3.39
N PRO A 72 21.33 14.82 4.24
CA PRO A 72 22.48 15.45 4.89
C PRO A 72 23.54 15.99 3.93
N ARG A 73 23.56 15.51 2.68
CA ARG A 73 24.42 16.04 1.62
C ARG A 73 24.00 17.45 1.16
N LEU A 74 22.75 17.81 1.38
CA LEU A 74 22.10 19.02 0.84
C LEU A 74 21.47 19.92 1.91
N SER A 75 21.34 19.42 3.15
CA SER A 75 20.78 20.14 4.29
C SER A 75 21.73 20.04 5.49
N ASP A 76 22.25 21.20 5.91
CA ASP A 76 23.09 21.31 7.11
C ASP A 76 22.33 20.89 8.37
N VAL A 77 21.02 21.14 8.42
CA VAL A 77 20.14 20.72 9.53
C VAL A 77 20.08 19.19 9.62
N ALA A 78 19.89 18.50 8.49
CA ALA A 78 19.90 17.05 8.47
C ALA A 78 21.27 16.46 8.86
N GLU A 79 22.36 17.08 8.40
CA GLU A 79 23.72 16.68 8.75
C GLU A 79 24.02 16.88 10.25
N GLU A 80 23.60 17.99 10.85
CA GLU A 80 23.77 18.22 12.28
C GLU A 80 23.02 17.18 13.12
N LEU A 81 21.81 16.81 12.70
CA LEU A 81 20.97 15.84 13.40
C LEU A 81 21.57 14.43 13.39
N CYS A 82 22.07 13.94 12.25
CA CYS A 82 22.57 12.57 12.13
C CYS A 82 24.10 12.42 12.20
N ARG A 83 24.87 13.51 12.08
CA ARG A 83 26.35 13.53 12.08
C ARG A 83 26.94 12.55 11.06
N ALA A 84 26.58 12.72 9.78
CA ALA A 84 26.95 11.85 8.67
C ALA A 84 26.48 10.38 8.75
N GLN A 85 25.64 10.00 9.71
CA GLN A 85 25.09 8.64 9.80
C GLN A 85 23.76 8.56 9.04
N TYR A 86 23.83 8.34 7.72
CA TYR A 86 22.65 8.21 6.89
C TYR A 86 22.85 7.26 5.71
N VAL A 87 21.72 6.81 5.14
CA VAL A 87 21.67 6.09 3.87
C VAL A 87 20.67 6.80 2.96
N GLU A 88 21.11 7.19 1.76
CA GLU A 88 20.22 7.77 0.74
C GLU A 88 20.16 6.93 -0.53
N ALA A 89 18.98 6.92 -1.15
CA ALA A 89 18.73 6.36 -2.47
C ALA A 89 17.65 7.19 -3.17
N ALA A 90 17.39 6.91 -4.46
CA ALA A 90 16.43 7.69 -5.25
C ALA A 90 15.01 7.77 -4.65
N GLY A 91 14.62 6.80 -3.81
CA GLY A 91 13.29 6.73 -3.21
C GLY A 91 13.24 6.93 -1.70
N TYR A 92 14.37 7.16 -1.02
CA TYR A 92 14.37 7.36 0.43
C TYR A 92 15.64 8.03 0.95
N VAL A 93 15.53 8.65 2.12
CA VAL A 93 16.65 9.08 2.99
C VAL A 93 16.40 8.52 4.38
N LYS A 94 17.38 7.80 4.94
CA LYS A 94 17.32 7.25 6.28
C LYS A 94 18.38 7.89 7.15
N LEU A 95 17.96 8.55 8.22
CA LEU A 95 18.85 9.19 9.18
C LEU A 95 18.96 8.31 10.43
N GLN A 96 20.18 8.05 10.85
CA GLN A 96 20.49 7.32 12.09
C GLN A 96 20.78 8.32 13.20
N LEU A 97 19.95 8.31 14.24
CA LEU A 97 20.11 9.13 15.45
C LEU A 97 20.37 8.21 16.65
N GLU A 98 20.84 8.79 17.76
CA GLU A 98 21.11 8.03 18.99
C GLU A 98 19.87 7.28 19.51
N GLN A 99 18.69 7.88 19.35
CA GLN A 99 17.43 7.31 19.83
C GLN A 99 16.84 6.26 18.88
N GLY A 100 17.17 6.30 17.58
CA GLY A 100 16.59 5.43 16.55
C GLY A 100 16.69 6.03 15.14
N GLU A 101 15.89 5.50 14.22
CA GLU A 101 15.92 5.88 12.80
C GLU A 101 14.80 6.86 12.44
N ILE A 102 15.07 7.77 11.51
CA ILE A 102 14.04 8.56 10.81
C ILE A 102 14.16 8.28 9.32
N ASP A 103 13.10 7.70 8.76
CA ASP A 103 13.00 7.31 7.36
C ASP A 103 12.07 8.27 6.62
N PHE A 104 12.63 9.05 5.68
CA PHE A 104 11.84 9.76 4.68
C PHE A 104 11.74 8.90 3.42
N VAL A 105 10.53 8.52 3.03
CA VAL A 105 10.28 7.65 1.88
C VAL A 105 9.43 8.38 0.85
N ALA A 106 9.90 8.43 -0.39
CA ALA A 106 9.14 8.96 -1.51
C ALA A 106 8.12 7.93 -1.99
N ALA A 107 6.94 7.94 -1.38
CA ALA A 107 5.81 7.09 -1.74
C ALA A 107 4.49 7.85 -1.53
N PRO A 108 3.63 7.96 -2.56
CA PRO A 108 2.29 8.49 -2.37
C PRO A 108 1.44 7.53 -1.53
N ASN A 109 0.28 8.02 -1.09
CA ASN A 109 -0.72 7.16 -0.48
C ASN A 109 -1.23 6.13 -1.50
N LEU A 110 -1.46 4.90 -1.04
CA LEU A 110 -2.07 3.85 -1.84
C LEU A 110 -3.60 3.93 -1.77
N LEU A 111 -4.14 4.17 -0.57
CA LEU A 111 -5.58 4.36 -0.38
C LEU A 111 -6.01 5.80 -0.73
N PRO A 112 -7.30 6.02 -1.05
CA PRO A 112 -7.89 7.34 -1.14
C PRO A 112 -7.64 8.16 0.14
N ALA A 113 -7.55 9.49 0.01
CA ALA A 113 -7.13 10.37 1.11
C ALA A 113 -7.99 10.22 2.38
N GLU A 114 -9.29 10.02 2.23
CA GLU A 114 -10.26 9.77 3.30
C GLU A 114 -10.05 8.45 4.07
N HIS A 115 -9.25 7.53 3.51
CA HIS A 115 -8.92 6.24 4.10
C HIS A 115 -7.42 6.05 4.36
N ALA A 116 -6.56 6.91 3.80
CA ALA A 116 -5.12 6.78 3.90
C ALA A 116 -4.58 7.28 5.25
N PHE A 117 -5.16 8.34 5.80
CA PHE A 117 -4.69 8.95 7.04
C PHE A 117 -5.82 9.63 7.82
N GLU A 118 -5.52 9.97 9.06
CA GLU A 118 -6.34 10.81 9.94
C GLU A 118 -5.49 11.99 10.44
N LEU A 119 -6.13 13.09 10.85
CA LEU A 119 -5.43 14.20 11.46
C LEU A 119 -5.34 14.00 12.97
N TRP A 120 -4.12 13.99 13.50
CA TRP A 120 -3.83 13.91 14.93
C TRP A 120 -3.13 15.18 15.37
N GLU A 121 -3.44 15.66 16.58
CA GLU A 121 -2.70 16.76 17.20
C GLU A 121 -1.50 16.18 17.95
N LEU A 122 -0.30 16.35 17.38
CA LEU A 122 0.97 15.87 17.91
C LEU A 122 1.92 17.05 18.12
N PHE A 123 2.38 17.24 19.36
CA PHE A 123 3.33 18.31 19.71
C PHE A 123 2.88 19.71 19.28
N GLY A 124 1.56 19.97 19.32
CA GLY A 124 0.95 21.24 18.93
C GLY A 124 0.85 21.46 17.42
N GLN A 125 1.04 20.40 16.62
CA GLN A 125 0.87 20.42 15.17
C GLN A 125 -0.18 19.41 14.73
N SER A 126 -0.95 19.76 13.70
CA SER A 126 -1.86 18.84 13.03
C SER A 126 -1.08 17.95 12.06
N VAL A 127 -1.03 16.66 12.34
CA VAL A 127 -0.22 15.67 11.62
C VAL A 127 -1.13 14.66 10.93
N ARG A 128 -0.83 14.37 9.66
CA ARG A 128 -1.50 13.31 8.89
C ARG A 128 -0.91 11.96 9.28
N VAL A 129 -1.60 11.20 10.11
CA VAL A 129 -1.17 9.89 10.63
C VAL A 129 -1.86 8.78 9.86
N GLU A 130 -1.09 7.91 9.21
CA GLU A 130 -1.61 6.84 8.36
C GLU A 130 -2.58 5.92 9.13
N THR A 131 -3.60 5.44 8.43
CA THR A 131 -4.47 4.39 8.95
C THR A 131 -3.75 3.06 8.96
N ALA A 132 -4.23 2.12 9.77
CA ALA A 132 -3.65 0.78 9.82
C ALA A 132 -3.74 0.07 8.46
N ALA A 133 -4.83 0.29 7.72
CA ALA A 133 -5.05 -0.22 6.37
C ALA A 133 -4.01 0.30 5.36
N GLU A 134 -3.71 1.61 5.38
CA GLU A 134 -2.67 2.20 4.52
C GLU A 134 -1.29 1.60 4.83
N ILE A 135 -0.95 1.45 6.11
CA ILE A 135 0.34 0.91 6.54
C ILE A 135 0.54 -0.52 6.03
N VAL A 136 -0.46 -1.40 6.19
CA VAL A 136 -0.35 -2.79 5.70
C VAL A 136 -0.44 -2.88 4.18
N ALA A 137 -1.18 -1.98 3.51
CA ALA A 137 -1.20 -1.86 2.05
C ALA A 137 0.20 -1.54 1.52
N LYS A 138 0.87 -0.52 2.07
CA LYS A 138 2.24 -0.16 1.67
C LYS A 138 3.23 -1.29 1.89
N LYS A 139 3.17 -1.97 3.04
CA LYS A 139 4.03 -3.13 3.32
C LYS A 139 3.85 -4.25 2.30
N MET A 140 2.61 -4.61 2.02
CA MET A 140 2.31 -5.66 1.05
C MET A 140 2.70 -5.25 -0.38
N TYR A 141 2.41 -4.02 -0.77
CA TYR A 141 2.69 -3.50 -2.11
C TYR A 141 4.18 -3.39 -2.42
N HIS A 142 4.97 -2.86 -1.48
CA HIS A 142 6.39 -2.58 -1.71
C HIS A 142 7.31 -3.76 -1.42
N ARG A 143 6.95 -4.64 -0.48
CA ARG A 143 7.86 -5.73 -0.04
C ARG A 143 7.16 -7.02 0.36
N GLY A 144 5.92 -7.25 -0.05
CA GLY A 144 5.17 -8.46 0.30
C GLY A 144 5.83 -9.77 -0.19
N ASP A 145 6.70 -9.72 -1.20
CA ASP A 145 7.48 -10.88 -1.65
C ASP A 145 8.69 -11.23 -0.76
N LYS A 146 9.14 -10.29 0.08
CA LYS A 146 10.25 -10.46 1.02
C LYS A 146 9.81 -10.50 2.50
N ALA A 147 8.49 -10.40 2.73
CA ALA A 147 7.80 -10.33 4.02
C ALA A 147 8.66 -10.63 5.26
N THR A 148 8.72 -9.68 6.20
CA THR A 148 9.42 -9.88 7.48
C THR A 148 8.48 -10.45 8.55
N ALA A 149 9.05 -10.98 9.64
CA ALA A 149 8.25 -11.46 10.78
C ALA A 149 7.36 -10.37 11.37
N ARG A 150 7.84 -9.11 11.40
CA ARG A 150 7.05 -7.94 11.82
C ARG A 150 5.92 -7.63 10.83
N ASP A 151 6.11 -7.84 9.53
CA ASP A 151 5.04 -7.63 8.56
C ASP A 151 3.91 -8.66 8.74
N LEU A 152 4.23 -9.92 9.07
CA LEU A 152 3.22 -10.92 9.46
C LEU A 152 2.49 -10.50 10.74
N PHE A 153 3.23 -10.07 11.77
CA PHE A 153 2.67 -9.64 13.06
C PHE A 153 1.72 -8.45 12.90
N ASP A 154 2.17 -7.42 12.19
CA ASP A 154 1.41 -6.20 11.95
C ASP A 154 0.18 -6.49 11.07
N LEU A 155 0.30 -7.34 10.05
CA LEU A 155 -0.84 -7.73 9.20
C LEU A 155 -1.90 -8.51 10.00
N ALA A 156 -1.50 -9.46 10.85
CA ALA A 156 -2.42 -10.22 11.69
C ALA A 156 -3.21 -9.29 12.63
N LEU A 157 -2.53 -8.33 13.27
CA LEU A 157 -3.17 -7.31 14.09
C LEU A 157 -4.27 -6.57 13.31
N VAL A 158 -3.96 -6.05 12.12
CA VAL A 158 -4.91 -5.21 11.38
C VAL A 158 -6.08 -6.03 10.84
N ILE A 159 -5.84 -7.29 10.42
CA ILE A 159 -6.91 -8.23 10.04
C ILE A 159 -7.91 -8.40 11.19
N GLU A 160 -7.43 -8.57 12.42
CA GLU A 160 -8.27 -8.82 13.58
C GLU A 160 -8.96 -7.55 14.11
N ARG A 161 -8.25 -6.40 14.09
CA ARG A 161 -8.74 -5.15 14.72
C ARG A 161 -9.55 -4.28 13.77
N GLU A 162 -9.26 -4.30 12.46
CA GLU A 162 -9.93 -3.45 11.47
C GLU A 162 -10.40 -4.21 10.21
N PRO A 163 -11.13 -5.34 10.34
CA PRO A 163 -11.51 -6.17 9.19
C PRO A 163 -12.31 -5.41 8.12
N ALA A 164 -13.10 -4.40 8.52
CA ALA A 164 -13.88 -3.58 7.59
C ALA A 164 -13.00 -2.63 6.75
N ALA A 165 -11.92 -2.08 7.32
CA ALA A 165 -11.03 -1.16 6.60
C ALA A 165 -10.11 -1.90 5.61
N MET A 166 -9.92 -3.21 5.81
CA MET A 166 -9.04 -4.02 4.98
C MET A 166 -9.51 -4.16 3.53
N SER A 167 -10.81 -3.99 3.23
CA SER A 167 -11.34 -4.04 1.86
C SER A 167 -10.62 -3.06 0.92
N MET A 168 -10.29 -1.87 1.41
CA MET A 168 -9.56 -0.83 0.66
C MET A 168 -8.09 -1.19 0.43
N ALA A 169 -7.50 -2.01 1.30
CA ALA A 169 -6.11 -2.47 1.20
C ALA A 169 -5.93 -3.69 0.29
N GLN A 170 -6.98 -4.51 0.13
CA GLN A 170 -6.93 -5.77 -0.65
C GLN A 170 -6.34 -5.64 -2.06
N PRO A 171 -6.66 -4.61 -2.87
CA PRO A 171 -6.08 -4.46 -4.21
C PRO A 171 -4.54 -4.51 -4.22
N PHE A 172 -3.92 -4.01 -3.16
CA PHE A 172 -2.47 -3.93 -3.00
C PHE A 172 -1.82 -5.23 -2.53
N PHE A 173 -2.63 -6.23 -2.12
CA PHE A 173 -2.12 -7.51 -1.65
C PHE A 173 -1.97 -8.53 -2.78
N TYR A 174 -2.86 -8.49 -3.79
CA TYR A 174 -2.94 -9.52 -4.83
C TYR A 174 -1.60 -9.80 -5.54
N ARG A 175 -0.80 -8.76 -5.76
CA ARG A 175 0.53 -8.89 -6.40
C ARG A 175 1.47 -9.84 -5.64
N HIS A 176 1.41 -9.84 -4.31
CA HIS A 176 2.38 -10.50 -3.46
C HIS A 176 1.78 -11.58 -2.54
N MET A 177 0.44 -11.69 -2.45
CA MET A 177 -0.24 -12.61 -1.54
C MET A 177 0.18 -14.07 -1.75
N ASP A 178 0.45 -14.50 -2.98
CA ASP A 178 0.84 -15.89 -3.27
C ASP A 178 2.25 -16.20 -2.77
N LYS A 179 3.19 -15.29 -3.02
CA LYS A 179 4.57 -15.42 -2.50
C LYS A 179 4.59 -15.33 -0.98
N PHE A 180 3.83 -14.41 -0.40
CA PHE A 180 3.67 -14.29 1.04
C PHE A 180 3.09 -15.58 1.62
N SER A 181 2.00 -16.10 1.03
CA SER A 181 1.38 -17.37 1.44
C SER A 181 2.38 -18.52 1.37
N ALA A 182 3.12 -18.66 0.27
CA ALA A 182 4.13 -19.71 0.13
C ALA A 182 5.21 -19.62 1.22
N HIS A 183 5.66 -18.40 1.56
CA HIS A 183 6.58 -18.16 2.66
C HIS A 183 6.02 -18.62 4.01
N LEU A 184 4.72 -18.39 4.27
CA LEU A 184 4.07 -18.82 5.51
C LEU A 184 3.83 -20.33 5.61
N HIS A 185 3.65 -21.02 4.48
CA HIS A 185 3.51 -22.49 4.46
C HIS A 185 4.84 -23.20 4.72
N THR A 186 5.97 -22.55 4.42
CA THR A 186 7.31 -23.12 4.62
C THR A 186 8.25 -22.06 5.22
N PRO A 187 7.98 -21.60 6.46
CA PRO A 187 8.76 -20.54 7.07
C PRO A 187 10.16 -21.06 7.45
N SER A 188 11.16 -20.21 7.30
CA SER A 188 12.50 -20.53 7.79
C SER A 188 12.55 -20.50 9.33
N ALA A 189 13.46 -21.27 9.94
CA ALA A 189 13.64 -21.24 11.39
C ALA A 189 14.03 -19.85 11.92
N SER A 190 14.79 -19.07 11.13
CA SER A 190 15.11 -17.68 11.45
C SER A 190 13.88 -16.77 11.45
N PHE A 191 12.94 -16.97 10.52
CA PHE A 191 11.71 -16.19 10.46
C PHE A 191 10.82 -16.44 11.68
N VAL A 192 10.64 -17.71 12.06
CA VAL A 192 9.88 -18.09 13.26
C VAL A 192 10.53 -17.53 14.53
N ARG A 193 11.86 -17.64 14.64
CA ARG A 193 12.61 -17.04 15.76
C ARG A 193 12.41 -15.54 15.83
N GLN A 194 12.59 -14.84 14.71
CA GLN A 194 12.40 -13.38 14.65
C GLN A 194 10.98 -12.96 15.04
N PHE A 195 9.97 -13.76 14.70
CA PHE A 195 8.60 -13.51 15.14
C PHE A 195 8.45 -13.65 16.65
N ASN A 196 8.98 -14.74 17.22
CA ASN A 196 8.91 -14.99 18.66
C ASN A 196 9.74 -13.99 19.49
N ASP A 197 10.78 -13.41 18.89
CA ASP A 197 11.62 -12.38 19.51
C ASP A 197 11.03 -10.96 19.38
N ILE A 198 9.84 -10.79 18.78
CA ILE A 198 9.16 -9.48 18.71
C ILE A 198 8.86 -9.02 20.14
N ALA A 199 9.32 -7.82 20.49
CA ALA A 199 8.99 -7.17 21.75
C ALA A 199 7.52 -6.71 21.77
N THR A 200 6.62 -7.64 22.07
CA THR A 200 5.17 -7.41 22.10
C THR A 200 4.74 -6.54 23.29
N LEU A 201 3.60 -5.89 23.14
CA LEU A 201 2.96 -5.10 24.19
C LEU A 201 1.60 -5.74 24.53
N GLU A 202 0.48 -5.14 24.16
CA GLU A 202 -0.89 -5.60 24.44
C GLU A 202 -1.36 -6.71 23.48
N TYR A 203 -0.82 -6.76 22.26
CA TYR A 203 -1.12 -7.79 21.27
C TYR A 203 -0.04 -8.87 21.29
N GLN A 204 -0.41 -10.11 21.63
CA GLN A 204 0.52 -11.22 21.84
C GLN A 204 0.09 -12.50 21.10
N PRO A 205 -0.07 -12.47 19.77
CA PRO A 205 -0.39 -13.67 19.00
C PRO A 205 0.77 -14.67 19.03
N THR A 206 0.45 -15.98 18.99
CA THR A 206 1.48 -16.96 18.62
C THR A 206 1.77 -16.88 17.12
N PHE A 207 2.92 -17.42 16.70
CA PHE A 207 3.26 -17.53 15.28
C PHE A 207 2.16 -18.25 14.48
N GLU A 208 1.67 -19.38 14.99
CA GLU A 208 0.63 -20.17 14.35
C GLU A 208 -0.69 -19.39 14.24
N HIS A 209 -1.02 -18.57 15.24
CA HIS A 209 -2.20 -17.72 15.21
C HIS A 209 -2.09 -16.67 14.09
N ALA A 210 -0.99 -15.94 14.03
CA ALA A 210 -0.77 -14.91 13.01
C ALA A 210 -0.74 -15.50 11.59
N VAL A 211 -0.10 -16.66 11.41
CA VAL A 211 -0.12 -17.40 10.14
C VAL A 211 -1.54 -17.80 9.76
N LYS A 212 -2.29 -18.38 10.71
CA LYS A 212 -3.67 -18.82 10.47
C LYS A 212 -4.56 -17.65 10.08
N ALA A 213 -4.53 -16.54 10.83
CA ALA A 213 -5.32 -15.35 10.53
C ALA A 213 -5.02 -14.82 9.12
N THR A 214 -3.74 -14.69 8.78
CA THR A 214 -3.29 -14.18 7.47
C THR A 214 -3.68 -15.11 6.32
N LEU A 215 -3.42 -16.41 6.43
CA LEU A 215 -3.76 -17.37 5.38
C LEU A 215 -5.28 -17.52 5.20
N GLN A 216 -6.06 -17.49 6.28
CA GLN A 216 -7.52 -17.49 6.20
C GLN A 216 -8.03 -16.25 5.45
N TYR A 217 -7.46 -15.08 5.75
CA TYR A 217 -7.79 -13.85 5.06
C TYR A 217 -7.47 -13.91 3.56
N PHE A 218 -6.27 -14.35 3.19
CA PHE A 218 -5.87 -14.52 1.79
C PHE A 218 -6.71 -15.56 1.04
N ASN A 219 -7.08 -16.67 1.70
CA ASN A 219 -7.97 -17.67 1.09
C ASN A 219 -9.39 -17.11 0.85
N GLY A 220 -9.88 -16.25 1.75
CA GLY A 220 -11.11 -15.50 1.53
C GLY A 220 -11.03 -14.62 0.28
N MET A 221 -9.95 -13.85 0.14
CA MET A 221 -9.72 -13.02 -1.06
C MET A 221 -9.68 -13.84 -2.35
N LYS A 222 -8.97 -14.97 -2.37
CA LYS A 222 -8.91 -15.88 -3.53
C LYS A 222 -10.27 -16.45 -3.90
N THR A 223 -11.10 -16.73 -2.89
CA THR A 223 -12.46 -17.22 -3.08
C THR A 223 -13.33 -16.16 -3.75
N GLU A 224 -13.27 -14.91 -3.29
CA GLU A 224 -14.03 -13.80 -3.90
C GLU A 224 -13.54 -13.47 -5.32
N LEU A 225 -12.23 -13.53 -5.57
CA LEU A 225 -11.65 -13.38 -6.90
C LEU A 225 -12.18 -14.48 -7.85
N SER A 226 -12.21 -15.73 -7.40
CA SER A 226 -12.70 -16.87 -8.19
C SER A 226 -14.21 -16.78 -8.47
N LYS A 227 -15.01 -16.33 -7.50
CA LYS A 227 -16.44 -16.09 -7.69
C LYS A 227 -16.69 -15.00 -8.74
N SER A 228 -15.96 -13.89 -8.63
CA SER A 228 -16.03 -12.78 -9.59
C SER A 228 -15.64 -13.21 -11.00
N ALA A 229 -14.58 -14.03 -11.15
CA ALA A 229 -14.22 -14.63 -12.44
C ALA A 229 -15.35 -15.51 -12.98
N GLY A 230 -15.98 -16.33 -12.13
CA GLY A 230 -17.14 -17.16 -12.50
C GLY A 230 -18.32 -16.33 -13.04
N THR A 231 -18.65 -15.21 -12.40
CA THR A 231 -19.69 -14.28 -12.89
C THR A 231 -19.32 -13.68 -14.24
N ALA A 232 -18.06 -13.27 -14.42
CA ALA A 232 -17.59 -12.71 -15.68
C ALA A 232 -17.59 -13.75 -16.83
N LEU A 233 -17.21 -14.99 -16.54
CA LEU A 233 -17.30 -16.13 -17.46
C LEU A 233 -18.75 -16.45 -17.83
N GLN A 234 -19.66 -16.42 -16.85
CA GLN A 234 -21.09 -16.62 -17.09
C GLN A 234 -21.64 -15.56 -18.06
N PHE A 235 -21.33 -14.28 -17.83
CA PHE A 235 -21.69 -13.20 -18.75
C PHE A 235 -21.18 -13.46 -20.17
N ALA A 236 -19.91 -13.87 -20.32
CA ALA A 236 -19.33 -14.17 -21.63
C ALA A 236 -20.08 -15.31 -22.35
N ASN A 237 -20.34 -16.41 -21.64
CA ASN A 237 -21.02 -17.59 -22.18
C ASN A 237 -22.47 -17.28 -22.58
N GLU A 238 -23.22 -16.55 -21.76
CA GLU A 238 -24.62 -16.17 -22.05
C GLU A 238 -24.74 -15.27 -23.28
N ASN A 239 -23.68 -14.52 -23.60
CA ASN A 239 -23.63 -13.65 -24.78
C ASN A 239 -22.89 -14.29 -25.97
N GLY A 240 -22.53 -15.58 -25.89
CA GLY A 240 -21.90 -16.31 -27.00
C GLY A 240 -20.43 -15.95 -27.27
N TYR A 241 -19.74 -15.34 -26.31
CA TYR A 241 -18.33 -15.00 -26.45
C TYR A 241 -17.40 -16.15 -26.03
N ASN A 242 -16.34 -16.35 -26.80
CA ASN A 242 -15.19 -17.15 -26.42
C ASN A 242 -14.26 -16.32 -25.53
N VAL A 243 -13.81 -16.89 -24.42
CA VAL A 243 -12.92 -16.21 -23.48
C VAL A 243 -11.48 -16.55 -23.81
N GLU A 244 -10.70 -15.53 -24.18
CA GLU A 244 -9.27 -15.64 -24.41
C GLU A 244 -8.49 -15.46 -23.11
N ALA A 245 -7.38 -16.19 -22.97
CA ALA A 245 -6.52 -16.08 -21.81
C ALA A 245 -5.78 -14.73 -21.81
N THR A 246 -5.88 -14.00 -20.70
CA THR A 246 -5.18 -12.72 -20.54
C THR A 246 -3.69 -12.95 -20.27
N ASP A 247 -2.84 -12.69 -21.27
CA ASP A 247 -1.40 -12.48 -21.09
C ASP A 247 -1.14 -11.19 -20.29
N VAL A 248 -0.87 -11.36 -18.99
CA VAL A 248 -0.58 -10.28 -18.04
C VAL A 248 0.88 -9.79 -18.10
N GLU A 249 1.75 -10.46 -18.85
CA GLU A 249 3.17 -10.07 -18.96
C GLU A 249 3.39 -9.08 -20.10
N LYS A 250 2.70 -9.26 -21.23
CA LYS A 250 2.92 -8.46 -22.44
C LYS A 250 1.69 -8.28 -23.35
N GLY A 251 0.50 -8.66 -22.89
CA GLY A 251 -0.72 -8.57 -23.68
C GLY A 251 -1.09 -7.14 -24.10
N ASN A 252 -1.72 -6.99 -25.27
CA ASN A 252 -2.29 -5.73 -25.75
C ASN A 252 -3.74 -6.01 -26.17
N TYR A 253 -4.68 -5.27 -25.58
CA TYR A 253 -6.12 -5.50 -25.74
C TYR A 253 -6.79 -4.18 -26.15
N VAL A 254 -7.58 -4.24 -27.22
CA VAL A 254 -8.27 -3.07 -27.78
C VAL A 254 -9.73 -3.41 -28.01
N GLY A 255 -10.61 -2.63 -27.41
CA GLY A 255 -12.05 -2.75 -27.64
C GLY A 255 -12.86 -2.22 -26.46
N ARG A 256 -14.18 -2.43 -26.52
CA ARG A 256 -15.14 -1.91 -25.54
C ARG A 256 -15.14 -2.75 -24.26
N LEU A 257 -15.37 -2.08 -23.14
CA LEU A 257 -15.65 -2.75 -21.87
C LEU A 257 -17.12 -3.14 -21.85
N LEU A 258 -17.41 -4.44 -21.67
CA LEU A 258 -18.75 -5.00 -21.83
C LEU A 258 -19.48 -5.19 -20.49
N HIS A 259 -18.75 -5.58 -19.46
CA HIS A 259 -19.31 -5.93 -18.16
C HIS A 259 -18.28 -5.84 -17.06
N THR A 260 -18.69 -5.39 -15.88
CA THR A 260 -17.84 -5.29 -14.69
C THR A 260 -18.48 -6.08 -13.56
N THR A 261 -17.65 -6.87 -12.88
CA THR A 261 -17.98 -7.59 -11.64
C THR A 261 -17.18 -6.99 -10.48
N SER A 262 -17.24 -7.59 -9.29
CA SER A 262 -16.51 -7.06 -8.13
C SER A 262 -14.97 -7.02 -8.29
N HIS A 263 -14.39 -7.94 -9.09
CA HIS A 263 -12.94 -8.01 -9.28
C HIS A 263 -12.50 -8.18 -10.74
N HIS A 264 -13.41 -8.32 -11.69
CA HIS A 264 -13.09 -8.51 -13.10
C HIS A 264 -13.86 -7.56 -14.00
N ILE A 265 -13.24 -7.19 -15.12
CA ILE A 265 -13.89 -6.53 -16.24
C ILE A 265 -13.73 -7.36 -17.51
N VAL A 266 -14.81 -7.42 -18.30
CA VAL A 266 -14.89 -8.13 -19.58
C VAL A 266 -14.61 -7.12 -20.68
N GLN A 267 -13.57 -7.34 -21.49
CA GLN A 267 -13.26 -6.50 -22.65
C GLN A 267 -13.50 -7.27 -23.95
N HIS A 268 -14.23 -6.66 -24.87
CA HIS A 268 -14.38 -7.17 -26.24
C HIS A 268 -13.08 -7.03 -27.03
N LEU A 269 -12.69 -8.07 -27.78
CA LEU A 269 -11.46 -8.08 -28.58
C LEU A 269 -11.72 -8.02 -30.10
N GLY A 270 -12.99 -7.97 -30.51
CA GLY A 270 -13.40 -8.18 -31.90
C GLY A 270 -13.96 -9.60 -32.12
N HIS A 271 -14.77 -9.76 -33.17
CA HIS A 271 -15.51 -11.01 -33.44
C HIS A 271 -16.29 -11.48 -32.20
N ASP A 272 -16.27 -12.78 -31.92
CA ASP A 272 -16.92 -13.44 -30.79
C ASP A 272 -15.91 -13.71 -29.65
N SER A 273 -14.93 -12.83 -29.44
CA SER A 273 -13.88 -12.99 -28.42
C SER A 273 -13.90 -11.91 -27.36
N VAL A 274 -13.64 -12.30 -26.11
CA VAL A 274 -13.45 -11.40 -24.97
C VAL A 274 -12.22 -11.78 -24.13
N ALA A 275 -11.63 -10.82 -23.44
CA ALA A 275 -10.67 -11.05 -22.35
C ALA A 275 -11.30 -10.69 -21.00
N LEU A 276 -10.87 -11.40 -19.96
CA LEU A 276 -11.21 -11.08 -18.57
C LEU A 276 -9.99 -10.47 -17.89
N HIS A 277 -10.15 -9.26 -17.38
CA HIS A 277 -9.08 -8.54 -16.70
C HIS A 277 -9.38 -8.40 -15.21
N GLU A 278 -8.43 -8.77 -14.36
CA GLU A 278 -8.51 -8.50 -12.92
C GLU A 278 -8.38 -6.99 -12.67
N LEU A 279 -9.38 -6.39 -12.01
CA LEU A 279 -9.48 -4.94 -11.79
C LEU A 279 -8.25 -4.36 -11.06
N HIS A 280 -7.68 -5.10 -10.10
CA HIS A 280 -6.51 -4.65 -9.35
C HIS A 280 -5.24 -4.50 -10.21
N ARG A 281 -5.23 -5.06 -11.43
CA ARG A 281 -4.13 -4.90 -12.40
C ARG A 281 -4.34 -3.70 -13.33
N LEU A 282 -5.53 -3.11 -13.33
CA LEU A 282 -5.90 -2.02 -14.22
C LEU A 282 -5.63 -0.66 -13.56
N PRO A 283 -5.37 0.39 -14.37
CA PRO A 283 -5.21 1.73 -13.85
C PRO A 283 -6.51 2.26 -13.24
N GLY A 284 -6.40 3.08 -12.18
CA GLY A 284 -7.54 3.60 -11.39
C GLY A 284 -8.74 4.11 -12.19
N PRO A 285 -8.57 4.91 -13.27
CA PRO A 285 -9.70 5.41 -14.08
C PRO A 285 -10.58 4.34 -14.73
N LEU A 286 -10.14 3.08 -14.79
CA LEU A 286 -10.89 1.95 -15.36
C LEU A 286 -11.50 1.04 -14.29
N GLN A 287 -11.19 1.27 -13.01
CA GLN A 287 -11.81 0.51 -11.91
C GLN A 287 -13.28 0.93 -11.71
N ASP A 288 -13.62 2.17 -12.08
CA ASP A 288 -14.98 2.75 -11.95
C ASP A 288 -15.68 3.07 -13.29
N ALA A 289 -15.02 2.83 -14.43
CA ALA A 289 -15.55 3.21 -15.75
C ALA A 289 -16.34 2.06 -16.38
N VAL A 290 -17.66 2.12 -16.30
CA VAL A 290 -18.55 1.51 -17.29
C VAL A 290 -18.77 2.55 -18.38
N ASP A 291 -17.86 2.63 -19.35
CA ASP A 291 -17.94 3.61 -20.44
C ASP A 291 -17.85 2.90 -21.79
N GLU A 292 -18.74 3.27 -22.72
CA GLU A 292 -18.97 2.66 -24.03
C GLU A 292 -17.81 2.89 -25.03
N SER A 293 -16.76 3.57 -24.61
CA SER A 293 -15.60 3.92 -25.44
C SER A 293 -14.63 2.75 -25.57
N ASN A 294 -13.98 2.65 -26.74
CA ASN A 294 -12.88 1.73 -26.95
C ASN A 294 -11.71 2.08 -26.02
N VAL A 295 -11.23 1.09 -25.29
CA VAL A 295 -10.08 1.19 -24.38
C VAL A 295 -8.92 0.41 -24.98
N HIS A 296 -7.70 0.96 -24.87
CA HIS A 296 -6.47 0.24 -25.20
C HIS A 296 -5.68 -0.05 -23.92
N LEU A 297 -5.70 -1.31 -23.51
CA LEU A 297 -4.94 -1.84 -22.38
C LEU A 297 -3.63 -2.46 -22.89
N ARG A 298 -2.51 -2.09 -22.28
CA ARG A 298 -1.21 -2.74 -22.48
C ARG A 298 -0.66 -3.25 -21.16
N TYR A 299 -0.44 -4.56 -21.09
CA TYR A 299 0.19 -5.21 -19.95
C TYR A 299 1.71 -5.16 -20.04
N ARG A 300 2.34 -4.95 -18.88
CA ARG A 300 3.78 -5.11 -18.64
C ARG A 300 3.99 -5.60 -17.22
N HIS A 301 4.65 -6.74 -17.05
CA HIS A 301 5.05 -7.27 -15.74
C HIS A 301 3.88 -7.38 -14.73
N GLY A 302 2.72 -7.87 -15.18
CA GLY A 302 1.57 -8.14 -14.34
C GLY A 302 0.62 -6.95 -14.12
N THR A 303 0.91 -5.76 -14.64
CA THR A 303 0.03 -4.58 -14.57
C THR A 303 -0.30 -4.03 -15.95
N ALA A 304 -1.48 -3.46 -16.10
CA ALA A 304 -1.94 -2.82 -17.32
C ALA A 304 -1.78 -1.29 -17.24
N SER A 305 -1.52 -0.69 -18.39
CA SER A 305 -1.53 0.76 -18.61
C SER A 305 -2.58 1.10 -19.66
N LEU A 306 -3.24 2.25 -19.48
CA LEU A 306 -4.18 2.81 -20.44
C LEU A 306 -3.41 3.68 -21.44
N LEU A 307 -3.44 3.34 -22.73
CA LEU A 307 -2.71 4.08 -23.76
C LEU A 307 -3.56 5.16 -24.43
N THR A 308 -4.84 4.88 -24.66
CA THR A 308 -5.79 5.80 -25.30
C THR A 308 -7.21 5.41 -24.91
N LYS A 309 -8.07 6.40 -24.63
CA LYS A 309 -9.52 6.26 -24.53
C LYS A 309 -10.13 6.81 -25.83
N GLY A 310 -10.84 5.97 -26.58
CA GLY A 310 -11.55 6.43 -27.79
C GLY A 310 -12.60 7.48 -27.44
N ARG A 311 -12.75 8.54 -28.23
CA ARG A 311 -13.88 9.46 -28.09
C ARG A 311 -15.18 8.73 -28.46
N SER A 312 -16.23 8.90 -27.67
CA SER A 312 -17.59 8.46 -28.04
C SER A 312 -17.96 9.03 -29.42
N PRO A 313 -18.72 8.31 -30.26
CA PRO A 313 -19.22 8.88 -31.51
C PRO A 313 -20.17 10.02 -31.14
N GLY A 314 -19.73 11.26 -31.34
CA GLY A 314 -20.59 12.43 -31.22
C GLY A 314 -21.72 12.33 -32.23
N HIS A 315 -22.92 12.72 -31.80
CA HIS A 315 -24.07 12.98 -32.69
C HIS A 315 -23.61 13.68 -33.97
N GLU A 316 -23.66 12.97 -35.08
CA GLU A 316 -23.69 13.60 -36.40
C GLU A 316 -25.11 14.14 -36.63
N ARG A 317 -25.22 15.46 -36.44
CA ARG A 317 -26.20 16.42 -36.98
C ARG A 317 -27.68 16.22 -36.66
#